data_AF-A0A938S807-F1
#
_entry.id   AF-A0A938S807-F1
#
_cell.length_a   1.000
_cell.length_b   1.000
_cell.length_c   1.000
_cell.angle_alpha   90.00
_cell.angle_beta   90.00
_cell.angle_gamma   90.00
#
_symmetry.space_group_name_H-M   'P 1'
#
loop_
_entity.id
_entity.type
_entity.pdbx_description
1 polymer ?
#
loop_
_entity_poly.entity_id
_entity_poly.type
_entity_poly.pdbx_seq_one_letter_code
_entity_poly.pdbx_strand_id
1 'polypeptide(L)'
;MQDREGMVTWRGIAVGAVLAAGVGALGSYCDTCQQGTRMTDDYSAPAALFVVFLVAAPLNTGLRALRKSWALTPAELCTVFAMAMVAAAIPTRGFVGFLTPTITGAHYYASPQNQWDDFVLPYLPQWMVLTDLEAIRWYYEGLPAGIAWPWSAWAGPLFFWLLFFVAMGLVMIAVPVILRRQWMDFEKLTYPMSQAPLALVDSAKEGAGPSIFRSRLFWAGFGVSALIITLNGLSYYVPTVSAPRMEAVVRGTVFTGSLRFRISPIVLGFSYFMHQS
;
A
#
# COMPACT_ATOMS: atom_id res chain seq x y z
N MET A 1 -11.66 32.62 10.18
CA MET A 1 -10.85 31.61 9.44
C MET A 1 -10.46 30.41 10.31
N GLN A 2 -10.76 30.41 11.62
CA GLN A 2 -10.32 29.40 12.59
C GLN A 2 -11.21 28.13 12.63
N ASP A 3 -12.44 28.18 12.11
CA ASP A 3 -13.39 27.05 12.12
C ASP A 3 -13.08 25.92 11.12
N ARG A 4 -12.11 26.12 10.20
CA ARG A 4 -11.79 25.11 9.17
C ARG A 4 -10.73 24.10 9.57
N GLU A 5 -10.07 24.28 10.71
CA GLU A 5 -8.90 23.46 11.07
C GLU A 5 -9.26 22.03 11.51
N GLY A 6 -10.51 21.77 11.90
CA GLY A 6 -10.97 20.45 12.37
C GLY A 6 -11.91 19.69 11.43
N MET A 7 -12.37 20.27 10.32
CA MET A 7 -13.40 19.65 9.47
C MET A 7 -12.81 19.04 8.21
N VAL A 8 -13.21 17.80 7.90
CA VAL A 8 -12.96 17.16 6.61
C VAL A 8 -13.64 18.00 5.53
N THR A 9 -12.88 18.47 4.55
CA THR A 9 -13.40 19.27 3.44
C THR A 9 -13.55 18.42 2.18
N TRP A 10 -14.47 18.79 1.29
CA TRP A 10 -14.58 18.20 -0.05
C TRP A 10 -13.27 18.29 -0.85
N ARG A 11 -12.52 19.39 -0.66
CA ARG A 11 -11.22 19.59 -1.31
C ARG A 11 -10.20 18.53 -0.89
N GLY A 12 -10.11 18.23 0.41
CA GLY A 12 -9.24 17.16 0.92
C GLY A 12 -9.63 15.79 0.37
N ILE A 13 -10.93 15.50 0.30
CA ILE A 13 -11.44 14.25 -0.29
C ILE A 13 -11.07 14.16 -1.78
N ALA A 14 -11.28 15.23 -2.55
CA ALA A 14 -10.98 15.24 -3.98
C ALA A 14 -9.48 15.05 -4.26
N VAL A 15 -8.61 15.77 -3.54
CA VAL A 15 -7.15 15.60 -3.67
C VAL A 15 -6.72 14.20 -3.23
N GLY A 16 -7.29 13.71 -2.12
CA GLY A 16 -7.04 12.36 -1.63
C GLY A 16 -7.46 11.30 -2.64
N ALA A 17 -8.61 11.46 -3.30
CA ALA A 17 -9.11 10.53 -4.31
C ALA A 17 -8.21 10.46 -5.54
N VAL A 18 -7.74 11.61 -6.04
CA VAL A 18 -6.82 11.65 -7.19
C VAL A 18 -5.48 10.97 -6.84
N LEU A 19 -4.92 11.28 -5.68
CA LEU A 19 -3.66 10.67 -5.24
C LEU A 19 -3.84 9.17 -4.98
N ALA A 20 -4.92 8.77 -4.33
CA ALA A 20 -5.27 7.38 -4.10
C ALA A 20 -5.43 6.59 -5.40
N ALA A 21 -6.11 7.16 -6.41
CA ALA A 21 -6.23 6.54 -7.73
C ALA A 21 -4.87 6.37 -8.41
N GLY A 22 -4.01 7.39 -8.33
CA GLY A 22 -2.64 7.31 -8.83
C GLY A 22 -1.81 6.22 -8.15
N VAL A 23 -1.87 6.14 -6.81
CA VAL A 23 -1.19 5.10 -6.02
C VAL A 23 -1.68 3.71 -6.41
N GLY A 24 -3.00 3.52 -6.47
CA GLY A 24 -3.59 2.23 -6.81
C GLY A 24 -3.23 1.78 -8.22
N ALA A 25 -3.36 2.68 -9.21
CA ALA A 25 -3.07 2.37 -10.60
C ALA A 25 -1.57 2.12 -10.84
N LEU A 26 -0.69 3.00 -10.35
CA LEU A 26 0.75 2.85 -10.50
C LEU A 26 1.27 1.61 -9.74
N GLY A 27 0.80 1.39 -8.51
CA GLY A 27 1.15 0.21 -7.73
C GLY A 27 0.77 -1.08 -8.44
N SER A 28 -0.48 -1.18 -8.89
CA SER A 28 -0.98 -2.37 -9.61
C SER A 28 -0.22 -2.61 -10.93
N TYR A 29 0.09 -1.54 -11.67
CA TYR A 29 0.86 -1.63 -12.91
C TYR A 29 2.30 -2.10 -12.67
N CYS A 30 2.98 -1.53 -11.65
CA CYS A 30 4.34 -1.92 -11.31
C CYS A 30 4.43 -3.39 -10.85
N ASP A 31 3.49 -3.84 -10.04
CA ASP A 31 3.48 -5.21 -9.50
C ASP A 31 3.08 -6.24 -10.57
N THR A 32 2.08 -5.94 -11.39
CA THR A 32 1.50 -6.93 -12.34
C THR A 32 2.21 -6.92 -13.70
N CYS A 33 2.54 -5.75 -14.24
CA CYS A 33 3.06 -5.64 -15.61
C CYS A 33 4.58 -5.58 -15.66
N GLN A 34 5.22 -4.85 -14.74
CA GLN A 34 6.67 -4.66 -14.79
C GLN A 34 7.48 -5.74 -14.06
N GLN A 35 6.82 -6.58 -13.24
CA GLN A 35 7.48 -7.50 -12.30
C GLN A 35 8.63 -6.81 -11.52
N GLY A 36 8.49 -5.50 -11.30
CA GLY A 36 9.57 -4.60 -10.90
C GLY A 36 9.76 -4.56 -9.39
N THR A 37 10.24 -3.42 -8.88
CA THR A 37 10.42 -3.24 -7.43
C THR A 37 9.06 -3.25 -6.74
N ARG A 38 8.82 -4.30 -5.96
CA ARG A 38 7.58 -4.57 -5.22
C ARG A 38 7.39 -3.63 -4.02
N MET A 39 7.28 -2.33 -4.27
CA MET A 39 7.13 -1.32 -3.21
C MET A 39 5.79 -1.44 -2.47
N THR A 40 4.82 -2.12 -3.06
CA THR A 40 3.45 -2.32 -2.55
C THR A 40 3.15 -3.75 -2.12
N ASP A 41 4.12 -4.68 -2.20
CA ASP A 41 3.92 -6.09 -1.79
C ASP A 41 3.90 -6.26 -0.27
N ASP A 42 4.78 -5.55 0.44
CA ASP A 42 4.82 -5.57 1.90
C ASP A 42 3.73 -4.60 2.36
N TYR A 43 2.74 -5.07 3.13
CA TYR A 43 1.59 -4.40 3.76
C TYR A 43 1.94 -3.13 4.58
N SER A 44 2.73 -2.24 4.01
CA SER A 44 3.63 -1.38 4.72
C SER A 44 3.10 0.03 4.59
N ALA A 45 2.47 0.46 5.66
CA ALA A 45 2.23 1.86 5.94
C ALA A 45 3.45 2.79 5.68
N PRO A 46 4.73 2.33 5.72
CA PRO A 46 5.88 3.04 5.14
C PRO A 46 5.77 3.45 3.66
N ALA A 47 5.19 2.65 2.76
CA ALA A 47 5.02 3.03 1.35
C ALA A 47 3.96 4.13 1.17
N ALA A 48 2.86 4.04 1.90
CA ALA A 48 1.84 5.09 1.96
C ALA A 48 2.39 6.38 2.60
N LEU A 49 3.21 6.26 3.64
CA LEU A 49 3.99 7.35 4.23
C LEU A 49 4.94 7.94 3.18
N PHE A 50 5.70 7.14 2.44
CA PHE A 50 6.64 7.58 1.42
C PHE A 50 5.93 8.38 0.31
N VAL A 51 4.77 7.91 -0.17
CA VAL A 51 3.97 8.65 -1.15
C VAL A 51 3.45 9.96 -0.56
N VAL A 52 2.92 9.96 0.65
CA VAL A 52 2.39 11.19 1.27
C VAL A 52 3.53 12.18 1.60
N PHE A 53 4.69 11.69 2.02
CA PHE A 53 5.85 12.51 2.37
C PHE A 53 6.61 13.05 1.16
N LEU A 54 6.65 12.32 0.04
CA LEU A 54 7.41 12.73 -1.17
C LEU A 54 6.54 13.27 -2.29
N VAL A 55 5.25 12.96 -2.30
CA VAL A 55 4.30 13.49 -3.28
C VAL A 55 3.44 14.56 -2.62
N ALA A 56 2.68 14.22 -1.58
CA ALA A 56 1.71 15.16 -1.02
C ALA A 56 2.38 16.33 -0.28
N ALA A 57 3.47 16.11 0.45
CA ALA A 57 4.13 17.19 1.21
C ALA A 57 4.88 18.20 0.31
N PRO A 58 5.64 17.78 -0.73
CA PRO A 58 6.24 18.72 -1.68
C PRO A 58 5.18 19.41 -2.54
N LEU A 59 4.13 18.68 -2.96
CA LEU A 59 3.00 19.28 -3.67
C LEU A 59 2.32 20.36 -2.82
N ASN A 60 2.06 20.09 -1.54
CA ASN A 60 1.49 21.07 -0.61
C ASN A 60 2.40 22.28 -0.41
N THR A 61 3.72 22.05 -0.32
CA THR A 61 4.72 23.12 -0.18
C THR A 61 4.80 23.99 -1.43
N GLY A 62 4.76 23.37 -2.63
CA GLY A 62 4.71 24.08 -3.91
C GLY A 62 3.41 24.86 -4.10
N LEU A 63 2.26 24.27 -3.80
CA LEU A 63 0.95 24.94 -3.84
C LEU A 63 0.94 26.17 -2.92
N ARG A 64 1.53 26.05 -1.71
CA ARG A 64 1.66 27.15 -0.76
C ARG A 64 2.57 28.27 -1.28
N ALA A 65 3.67 27.93 -1.95
CA ALA A 65 4.59 28.90 -2.53
C ALA A 65 3.94 29.71 -3.66
N LEU A 66 3.04 29.09 -4.43
CA LEU A 66 2.24 29.78 -5.44
C LEU A 66 1.15 30.65 -4.79
N ARG A 67 0.31 30.06 -3.93
CA ARG A 67 -0.75 30.75 -3.19
C ARG A 67 -1.00 30.11 -1.84
N LYS A 68 -0.84 30.88 -0.76
CA LYS A 68 -1.08 30.40 0.61
C LYS A 68 -2.46 29.75 0.81
N SER A 69 -3.50 30.19 0.09
CA SER A 69 -4.86 29.63 0.16
C SER A 69 -5.03 28.25 -0.48
N TRP A 70 -4.06 27.81 -1.30
CA TRP A 70 -4.05 26.49 -1.93
C TRP A 70 -3.39 25.42 -1.06
N ALA A 71 -2.72 25.81 0.02
CA ALA A 71 -2.20 24.87 0.99
C ALA A 71 -3.34 24.04 1.61
N LEU A 72 -3.09 22.74 1.73
CA LEU A 72 -3.92 21.81 2.46
C LEU A 72 -3.83 22.10 3.96
N THR A 73 -4.98 22.12 4.60
CA THR A 73 -5.13 22.20 6.05
C THR A 73 -4.67 20.90 6.70
N PRO A 74 -4.40 20.90 8.01
CA PRO A 74 -3.97 19.69 8.70
C PRO A 74 -5.01 18.56 8.66
N ALA A 75 -6.31 18.89 8.77
CA ALA A 75 -7.39 17.92 8.60
C ALA A 75 -7.44 17.32 7.18
N GLU A 76 -7.21 18.13 6.15
CA GLU A 76 -7.13 17.65 4.77
C GLU A 76 -5.92 16.72 4.56
N LEU A 77 -4.76 17.04 5.14
CA LEU A 77 -3.58 16.18 5.08
C LEU A 77 -3.80 14.83 5.76
N CYS A 78 -4.43 14.80 6.94
CA CYS A 78 -4.83 13.55 7.60
C CYS A 78 -5.78 12.72 6.72
N THR A 79 -6.74 13.39 6.07
CA THR A 79 -7.70 12.73 5.18
C THR A 79 -6.99 12.10 3.98
N VAL A 80 -6.13 12.87 3.30
CA VAL A 80 -5.32 12.38 2.17
C VAL A 80 -4.44 11.22 2.60
N PHE A 81 -3.80 11.31 3.78
CA PHE A 81 -2.96 10.26 4.32
C PHE A 81 -3.76 8.95 4.55
N ALA A 82 -4.92 9.05 5.20
CA ALA A 82 -5.78 7.89 5.43
C ALA A 82 -6.24 7.24 4.11
N MET A 83 -6.64 8.04 3.12
CA MET A 83 -7.02 7.55 1.79
C MET A 83 -5.86 6.87 1.07
N ALA A 84 -4.66 7.43 1.14
CA ALA A 84 -3.46 6.86 0.54
C ALA A 84 -3.04 5.53 1.19
N MET A 85 -3.20 5.39 2.52
CA MET A 85 -2.96 4.11 3.20
C MET A 85 -3.87 3.00 2.68
N VAL A 86 -5.17 3.30 2.56
CA VAL A 86 -6.15 2.35 2.03
C VAL A 86 -5.84 2.01 0.57
N ALA A 87 -5.51 3.01 -0.24
CA ALA A 87 -5.20 2.85 -1.66
C ALA A 87 -3.88 2.12 -1.94
N ALA A 88 -2.92 2.15 -1.02
CA ALA A 88 -1.69 1.38 -1.11
C ALA A 88 -1.89 -0.10 -0.72
N ALA A 89 -2.84 -0.39 0.19
CA ALA A 89 -3.06 -1.73 0.69
C ALA A 89 -3.97 -2.57 -0.23
N ILE A 90 -5.07 -2.01 -0.72
CA ILE A 90 -6.14 -2.81 -1.34
C ILE A 90 -5.80 -3.28 -2.78
N PRO A 91 -5.33 -2.43 -3.72
CA PRO A 91 -5.25 -2.81 -5.14
C PRO A 91 -4.17 -3.84 -5.48
N THR A 92 -3.19 -4.05 -4.60
CA THR A 92 -2.03 -4.92 -4.86
C THR A 92 -2.13 -6.21 -4.04
N ARG A 93 -1.04 -6.65 -3.41
CA ARG A 93 -1.00 -7.86 -2.55
C ARG A 93 -1.89 -7.77 -1.33
N GLY A 94 -2.29 -6.59 -0.86
CA GLY A 94 -3.11 -6.55 0.34
C GLY A 94 -4.53 -7.06 0.11
N PHE A 95 -5.02 -7.06 -1.13
CA PHE A 95 -6.33 -7.61 -1.42
C PHE A 95 -6.50 -8.17 -2.83
N VAL A 96 -6.55 -7.32 -3.86
CA VAL A 96 -6.92 -7.73 -5.24
C VAL A 96 -5.99 -8.81 -5.77
N GLY A 97 -4.68 -8.71 -5.50
CA GLY A 97 -3.67 -9.68 -5.93
C GLY A 97 -3.84 -11.09 -5.36
N PHE A 98 -4.52 -11.26 -4.22
CA PHE A 98 -4.88 -12.58 -3.70
C PHE A 98 -6.32 -12.97 -4.06
N LEU A 99 -7.24 -12.01 -4.07
CA LEU A 99 -8.64 -12.28 -4.36
C LEU A 99 -8.80 -12.85 -5.78
N THR A 100 -8.24 -12.18 -6.79
CA THR A 100 -8.53 -12.54 -8.18
C THR A 100 -8.04 -13.94 -8.53
N PRO A 101 -6.84 -14.42 -8.10
CA PRO A 101 -6.47 -15.83 -8.29
C PRO A 101 -7.24 -16.79 -7.38
N THR A 102 -7.75 -16.34 -6.23
CA THR A 102 -8.54 -17.21 -5.33
C THR A 102 -9.89 -17.56 -5.95
N ILE A 103 -10.56 -16.58 -6.57
CA ILE A 103 -11.90 -16.79 -7.15
C ILE A 103 -11.87 -17.49 -8.50
N THR A 104 -10.73 -17.50 -9.20
CA THR A 104 -10.57 -18.14 -10.53
C THR A 104 -9.73 -19.42 -10.49
N GLY A 105 -8.80 -19.53 -9.54
CA GLY A 105 -7.74 -20.53 -9.56
C GLY A 105 -8.22 -21.96 -9.39
N ALA A 106 -9.30 -22.19 -8.61
CA ALA A 106 -9.86 -23.52 -8.45
C ALA A 106 -10.33 -24.12 -9.78
N HIS A 107 -10.98 -23.32 -10.63
CA HIS A 107 -11.43 -23.75 -11.95
C HIS A 107 -10.28 -23.77 -12.98
N TYR A 108 -9.34 -22.81 -12.91
CA TYR A 108 -8.23 -22.74 -13.88
C TYR A 108 -7.19 -23.85 -13.72
N TYR A 109 -6.86 -24.20 -12.47
CA TYR A 109 -5.83 -25.20 -12.17
C TYR A 109 -6.40 -26.60 -11.92
N ALA A 110 -7.71 -26.82 -12.11
CA ALA A 110 -8.29 -28.16 -12.01
C ALA A 110 -7.63 -29.09 -13.05
N SER A 111 -7.17 -30.25 -12.58
CA SER A 111 -6.54 -31.25 -13.44
C SER A 111 -6.89 -32.67 -13.00
N PRO A 112 -6.75 -33.67 -13.88
CA PRO A 112 -6.97 -35.06 -13.50
C PRO A 112 -6.08 -35.55 -12.35
N GLN A 113 -4.91 -34.92 -12.15
CA GLN A 113 -3.96 -35.28 -11.09
C GLN A 113 -4.35 -34.74 -9.71
N ASN A 114 -5.00 -33.56 -9.65
CA ASN A 114 -5.45 -32.99 -8.38
C ASN A 114 -6.90 -33.31 -8.05
N GLN A 115 -7.68 -33.76 -9.05
CA GLN A 115 -9.08 -34.18 -8.91
C GLN A 115 -9.97 -33.09 -8.28
N TRP A 116 -9.65 -31.83 -8.53
CA TRP A 116 -10.41 -30.71 -7.96
C TRP A 116 -11.86 -30.65 -8.47
N ASP A 117 -12.12 -31.15 -9.68
CA ASP A 117 -13.47 -31.29 -10.23
C ASP A 117 -14.38 -32.16 -9.34
N ASP A 118 -13.83 -33.18 -8.69
CA ASP A 118 -14.59 -34.12 -7.86
C ASP A 118 -14.61 -33.70 -6.38
N PHE A 119 -13.51 -33.16 -5.87
CA PHE A 119 -13.32 -32.95 -4.42
C PHE A 119 -13.37 -31.50 -3.95
N VAL A 120 -13.27 -30.52 -4.86
CA VAL A 120 -13.19 -29.09 -4.50
C VAL A 120 -14.34 -28.31 -5.10
N LEU A 121 -14.45 -28.28 -6.44
CA LEU A 121 -15.43 -27.47 -7.15
C LEU A 121 -16.89 -27.70 -6.72
N PRO A 122 -17.35 -28.93 -6.43
CA PRO A 122 -18.74 -29.16 -6.02
C PRO A 122 -19.13 -28.50 -4.68
N TYR A 123 -18.14 -28.18 -3.84
CA TYR A 123 -18.36 -27.57 -2.53
C TYR A 123 -18.16 -26.05 -2.52
N LEU A 124 -17.71 -25.47 -3.65
CA LEU A 124 -17.52 -24.04 -3.76
C LEU A 124 -18.84 -23.34 -4.06
N PRO A 125 -19.24 -22.33 -3.26
CA PRO A 125 -20.44 -21.57 -3.55
C PRO A 125 -20.25 -20.79 -4.86
N GLN A 126 -21.16 -20.95 -5.82
CA GLN A 126 -21.09 -20.30 -7.14
C GLN A 126 -21.08 -18.77 -7.06
N TRP A 127 -21.59 -18.19 -5.97
CA TRP A 127 -21.57 -16.75 -5.75
C TRP A 127 -20.23 -16.22 -5.21
N MET A 128 -19.30 -17.11 -4.80
CA MET A 128 -17.98 -16.76 -4.27
C MET A 128 -16.86 -16.93 -5.30
N VAL A 129 -17.08 -17.74 -6.33
CA VAL A 129 -16.07 -18.09 -7.35
C VAL A 129 -16.55 -17.73 -8.75
N LEU A 130 -15.61 -17.48 -9.65
CA LEU A 130 -15.92 -17.25 -11.06
C LEU A 130 -16.17 -18.60 -11.73
N THR A 131 -17.35 -18.79 -12.30
CA THR A 131 -17.76 -20.06 -12.94
C THR A 131 -17.65 -20.03 -14.46
N ASP A 132 -17.55 -18.84 -15.06
CA ASP A 132 -17.35 -18.66 -16.50
C ASP A 132 -15.91 -19.00 -16.88
N LEU A 133 -15.71 -20.18 -17.46
CA LEU A 133 -14.39 -20.71 -17.83
C LEU A 133 -13.69 -19.84 -18.88
N GLU A 134 -14.45 -19.16 -19.76
CA GLU A 134 -13.85 -18.30 -20.77
C GLU A 134 -13.35 -17.00 -20.14
N ALA A 135 -14.12 -16.40 -19.23
CA ALA A 135 -13.69 -15.25 -18.44
C ALA A 135 -12.47 -15.58 -17.57
N ILE A 136 -12.41 -16.79 -17.00
CA ILE A 136 -11.24 -17.30 -16.26
C ILE A 136 -10.03 -17.41 -17.19
N ARG A 137 -10.19 -18.01 -18.38
CA ARG A 137 -9.10 -18.16 -19.34
C ARG A 137 -8.55 -16.80 -19.78
N TRP A 138 -9.40 -15.84 -20.11
CA TRP A 138 -8.97 -14.49 -20.49
C TRP A 138 -8.22 -13.75 -19.37
N TYR A 139 -8.52 -14.05 -18.11
CA TYR A 139 -7.77 -13.51 -16.98
C TYR A 139 -6.33 -14.02 -16.91
N TYR A 140 -6.10 -15.30 -17.17
CA TYR A 140 -4.75 -15.89 -17.09
C TYR A 140 -3.96 -15.79 -18.40
N GLU A 141 -4.61 -15.99 -19.54
CA GLU A 141 -3.97 -16.11 -20.85
C GLU A 141 -4.04 -14.81 -21.66
N GLY A 142 -4.82 -13.84 -21.20
CA GLY A 142 -5.01 -12.54 -21.83
C GLY A 142 -6.32 -12.46 -22.62
N LEU A 143 -6.90 -11.25 -22.62
CA LEU A 143 -8.12 -10.94 -23.37
C LEU A 143 -7.82 -10.80 -24.87
N PRO A 144 -8.58 -11.45 -25.76
CA PRO A 144 -8.44 -11.26 -27.20
C PRO A 144 -8.70 -9.80 -27.62
N ALA A 145 -8.00 -9.35 -28.66
CA ALA A 145 -8.16 -7.98 -29.16
C ALA A 145 -9.59 -7.71 -29.66
N GLY A 146 -10.16 -6.57 -29.27
CA GLY A 146 -11.49 -6.14 -29.70
C GLY A 146 -12.65 -6.71 -28.88
N ILE A 147 -12.40 -7.57 -27.89
CA ILE A 147 -13.41 -8.08 -26.97
C ILE A 147 -13.48 -7.18 -25.73
N ALA A 148 -14.69 -6.89 -25.25
CA ALA A 148 -14.90 -6.17 -24.00
C ALA A 148 -14.72 -7.11 -22.80
N TRP A 149 -14.19 -6.60 -21.69
CA TRP A 149 -14.01 -7.40 -20.48
C TRP A 149 -15.39 -7.88 -19.93
N PRO A 150 -15.55 -9.18 -19.57
CA PRO A 150 -16.84 -9.77 -19.21
C PRO A 150 -17.28 -9.42 -17.78
N TRP A 151 -17.52 -8.15 -17.48
CA TRP A 151 -17.87 -7.67 -16.13
C TRP A 151 -19.08 -8.36 -15.50
N SER A 152 -20.04 -8.84 -16.30
CA SER A 152 -21.21 -9.57 -15.82
C SER A 152 -20.85 -10.85 -15.07
N ALA A 153 -19.84 -11.60 -15.55
CA ALA A 153 -19.36 -12.81 -14.89
C ALA A 153 -18.69 -12.50 -13.55
N TRP A 154 -18.00 -11.37 -13.45
CA TRP A 154 -17.26 -10.96 -12.25
C TRP A 154 -18.12 -10.26 -11.20
N ALA A 155 -19.23 -9.62 -11.60
CA ALA A 155 -20.03 -8.77 -10.73
C ALA A 155 -20.54 -9.51 -9.48
N GLY A 156 -21.03 -10.74 -9.64
CA GLY A 156 -21.52 -11.57 -8.53
C GLY A 156 -20.43 -11.85 -7.49
N PRO A 157 -19.35 -12.59 -7.86
CA PRO A 157 -18.25 -12.86 -6.95
C PRO A 157 -17.67 -11.61 -6.31
N LEU A 158 -17.39 -10.56 -7.10
CA LEU A 158 -16.82 -9.32 -6.59
C LEU A 158 -17.74 -8.63 -5.58
N PHE A 159 -19.06 -8.66 -5.78
CA PHE A 159 -20.02 -8.07 -4.85
C PHE A 159 -19.99 -8.76 -3.48
N PHE A 160 -20.06 -10.09 -3.43
CA PHE A 160 -20.07 -10.83 -2.16
C PHE A 160 -18.74 -10.72 -1.42
N TRP A 161 -17.63 -10.76 -2.15
CA TRP A 161 -16.32 -10.51 -1.55
C TRP A 161 -16.22 -9.08 -1.01
N LEU A 162 -16.62 -8.07 -1.80
CA LEU A 162 -16.63 -6.68 -1.32
C LEU A 162 -17.45 -6.53 -0.04
N LEU A 163 -18.64 -7.14 0.02
CA LEU A 163 -19.48 -7.13 1.21
C LEU A 163 -18.78 -7.76 2.42
N PHE A 164 -18.15 -8.92 2.24
CA PHE A 164 -17.37 -9.58 3.28
C PHE A 164 -16.23 -8.69 3.79
N PHE A 165 -15.47 -8.04 2.91
CA PHE A 165 -14.36 -7.17 3.31
C PHE A 165 -14.81 -5.87 3.97
N VAL A 166 -15.92 -5.29 3.53
CA VAL A 166 -16.51 -4.14 4.23
C VAL A 166 -16.90 -4.55 5.64
N ALA A 167 -17.57 -5.70 5.82
CA ALA A 167 -17.91 -6.22 7.15
C ALA A 167 -16.66 -6.47 8.00
N MET A 168 -15.63 -7.11 7.44
CA MET A 168 -14.37 -7.36 8.13
C MET A 168 -13.66 -6.05 8.51
N GLY A 169 -13.61 -5.08 7.60
CA GLY A 169 -13.06 -3.75 7.86
C GLY A 169 -13.79 -3.01 8.98
N LEU A 170 -15.13 -3.10 9.03
CA LEU A 170 -15.92 -2.54 10.11
C LEU A 170 -15.58 -3.19 11.46
N VAL A 171 -15.41 -4.51 11.52
CA VAL A 171 -14.98 -5.20 12.73
C VAL A 171 -13.56 -4.78 13.14
N MET A 172 -12.64 -4.70 12.18
CA MET A 172 -11.26 -4.25 12.43
C MET A 172 -11.18 -2.81 12.90
N ILE A 173 -12.14 -1.94 12.56
CA ILE A 173 -12.25 -0.57 13.10
C ILE A 173 -12.95 -0.57 14.46
N ALA A 174 -14.00 -1.38 14.63
CA ALA A 174 -14.79 -1.44 15.86
C ALA A 174 -13.95 -1.89 17.05
N VAL A 175 -13.06 -2.88 16.87
CA VAL A 175 -12.21 -3.40 17.96
C VAL A 175 -11.31 -2.30 18.56
N PRO A 176 -10.49 -1.56 17.78
CA PRO A 176 -9.74 -0.41 18.28
C PRO A 176 -10.64 0.67 18.88
N VAL A 177 -11.82 0.95 18.30
CA VAL A 177 -12.72 2.01 18.85
C VAL A 177 -13.20 1.66 20.26
N ILE A 178 -13.49 0.39 20.52
CA ILE A 178 -13.87 -0.13 21.83
C ILE A 178 -12.66 -0.10 22.78
N LEU A 179 -11.52 -0.61 22.33
CA LEU A 179 -10.31 -0.74 23.16
C LEU A 179 -9.52 0.57 23.31
N ARG A 180 -9.83 1.63 22.54
CA ARG A 180 -9.03 2.86 22.52
C ARG A 180 -8.84 3.47 23.90
N ARG A 181 -9.87 3.42 24.76
CA ARG A 181 -9.80 3.99 26.11
C ARG A 181 -8.80 3.23 26.96
N GLN A 182 -8.85 1.90 26.91
CA GLN A 182 -7.91 1.04 27.61
C GLN A 182 -6.46 1.29 27.14
N TRP A 183 -6.26 1.29 25.82
CA TRP A 183 -4.91 1.43 25.24
C TRP A 183 -4.31 2.81 25.40
N MET A 184 -5.10 3.88 25.32
CA MET A 184 -4.60 5.24 25.47
C MET A 184 -4.44 5.64 26.94
N ASP A 185 -5.42 5.34 27.79
CA ASP A 185 -5.46 5.88 29.15
C ASP A 185 -4.64 5.02 30.13
N PHE A 186 -4.57 3.70 29.93
CA PHE A 186 -3.94 2.76 30.86
C PHE A 186 -2.64 2.13 30.34
N GLU A 187 -2.61 1.71 29.07
CA GLU A 187 -1.44 1.02 28.50
C GLU A 187 -0.45 1.97 27.80
N LYS A 188 -0.84 3.24 27.60
CA LYS A 188 -0.03 4.29 26.95
C LYS A 188 0.72 3.80 25.72
N LEU A 189 0.02 3.02 24.88
CA LEU A 189 0.64 2.43 23.70
C LEU A 189 1.10 3.56 22.76
N THR A 190 2.41 3.66 22.55
CA THR A 190 2.96 4.60 21.57
C THR A 190 2.53 4.15 20.19
N TYR A 191 1.99 5.06 19.38
CA TYR A 191 1.60 4.81 18.00
C TYR A 191 2.68 5.37 17.04
N PRO A 192 3.80 4.66 16.81
CA PRO A 192 4.89 5.18 15.98
C PRO A 192 4.43 5.47 14.54
N MET A 193 3.41 4.77 14.06
CA MET A 193 2.83 4.97 12.74
C MET A 193 2.08 6.31 12.58
N SER A 194 1.59 6.90 13.67
CA SER A 194 0.91 8.20 13.64
C SER A 194 1.86 9.38 13.78
N GLN A 195 3.12 9.16 14.17
CA GLN A 195 4.08 10.24 14.42
C GLN A 195 4.45 11.02 13.14
N ALA A 196 4.69 10.33 12.03
CA ALA A 196 5.05 10.99 10.77
C ALA A 196 3.91 11.86 10.20
N PRO A 197 2.63 11.41 10.19
CA PRO A 197 1.48 12.27 9.87
C PRO A 197 1.32 13.44 10.84
N LEU A 198 1.51 13.21 12.15
CA LEU A 198 1.44 14.27 13.15
C LEU A 198 2.53 15.34 12.93
N ALA A 199 3.76 14.93 12.61
CA ALA A 199 4.84 15.86 12.29
C ALA A 199 4.52 16.71 11.04
N LEU A 200 3.86 16.13 10.03
CA LEU A 200 3.37 16.85 8.85
C LEU A 200 2.26 17.86 9.20
N VAL A 201 1.32 17.44 10.05
CA VAL A 201 0.19 18.25 10.55
C VAL A 201 0.69 19.45 11.36
N ASP A 202 1.61 19.23 12.29
CA ASP A 202 2.14 20.30 13.14
C ASP A 202 2.96 21.31 12.35
N SER A 203 3.71 20.82 11.36
CA SER A 203 4.40 21.68 10.41
C SER A 203 3.44 22.53 9.57
N ALA A 204 2.29 21.97 9.16
CA ALA A 204 1.27 22.74 8.45
C ALA A 204 0.71 23.90 9.31
N LYS A 205 0.55 23.70 10.63
CA LYS A 205 0.08 24.71 11.59
C LYS A 205 1.10 25.85 11.78
N GLU A 206 2.38 25.52 11.94
CA GLU A 206 3.44 26.53 12.19
C GLU A 206 3.74 27.42 10.98
N GLY A 207 3.23 27.06 9.81
CA GLY A 207 3.38 27.86 8.61
C GLY A 207 4.77 27.77 7.95
N ALA A 208 5.71 27.08 8.59
CA ALA A 208 6.96 26.62 8.03
C ALA A 208 6.72 25.23 7.41
N GLY A 209 7.27 24.95 6.22
CA GLY A 209 7.29 23.56 5.73
C GLY A 209 7.94 22.62 6.76
N PRO A 210 7.71 21.30 6.69
CA PRO A 210 8.15 20.38 7.74
C PRO A 210 9.58 20.58 8.22
N SER A 211 9.75 20.72 9.54
CA SER A 211 11.04 20.89 10.21
C SER A 211 12.07 19.87 9.70
N ILE A 212 11.62 18.64 9.50
CA ILE A 212 12.43 17.54 8.97
C ILE A 212 12.97 17.77 7.56
N PHE A 213 12.26 18.49 6.69
CA PHE A 213 12.77 18.83 5.35
C PHE A 213 13.90 19.86 5.38
N ARG A 214 14.13 20.52 6.52
CA ARG A 214 15.29 21.39 6.73
C ARG A 214 16.51 20.62 7.23
N SER A 215 16.34 19.38 7.68
CA SER A 215 17.42 18.57 8.22
C SER A 215 18.30 18.01 7.11
N ARG A 216 19.60 18.36 7.13
CA ARG A 216 20.61 17.77 6.23
C ARG A 216 20.77 16.26 6.44
N LEU A 217 20.59 15.79 7.68
CA LEU A 217 20.68 14.37 8.01
C LEU A 217 19.54 13.57 7.38
N PHE A 218 18.32 14.13 7.37
CA PHE A 218 17.18 13.54 6.68
C PHE A 218 17.47 13.36 5.18
N TRP A 219 17.95 14.42 4.51
CA TRP A 219 18.29 14.35 3.08
C TRP A 219 19.44 13.40 2.78
N ALA A 220 20.43 13.28 3.68
CA ALA A 220 21.50 12.30 3.54
C ALA A 220 20.95 10.86 3.62
N GLY A 221 20.15 10.54 4.64
CA GLY A 221 19.53 9.22 4.78
C GLY A 221 18.56 8.88 3.64
N PHE A 222 17.76 9.87 3.21
CA PHE A 222 16.89 9.76 2.05
C PHE A 222 17.69 9.51 0.77
N GLY A 223 18.73 10.30 0.50
CA GLY A 223 19.57 10.19 -0.69
C GLY A 223 20.27 8.83 -0.77
N VAL A 224 20.82 8.35 0.34
CA VAL A 224 21.43 7.01 0.42
C VAL A 224 20.40 5.91 0.12
N SER A 225 19.23 5.96 0.75
CA SER A 225 18.17 4.97 0.54
C SER A 225 17.62 5.01 -0.88
N ALA A 226 17.36 6.21 -1.42
CA ALA A 226 16.87 6.41 -2.78
C ALA A 226 17.89 5.93 -3.82
N LEU A 227 19.19 6.22 -3.63
CA LEU A 227 20.25 5.75 -4.51
C LEU A 227 20.30 4.23 -4.53
N ILE A 228 20.29 3.59 -3.36
CA ILE A 228 20.32 2.13 -3.24
C ILE A 228 19.10 1.48 -3.92
N ILE A 229 17.90 2.00 -3.66
CA ILE A 229 16.66 1.47 -4.25
C ILE A 229 16.69 1.66 -5.77
N THR A 230 17.12 2.83 -6.24
CA THR A 230 17.22 3.13 -7.67
C THR A 230 18.25 2.23 -8.35
N LEU A 231 19.41 2.02 -7.76
CA LEU A 231 20.43 1.10 -8.28
C LEU A 231 19.93 -0.34 -8.31
N ASN A 232 19.20 -0.80 -7.29
CA ASN A 232 18.56 -2.11 -7.30
C ASN A 232 17.52 -2.23 -8.43
N GLY A 233 16.64 -1.25 -8.58
CA GLY A 233 15.67 -1.22 -9.68
C GLY A 233 16.35 -1.17 -11.05
N LEU A 234 17.40 -0.36 -11.20
CA LEU A 234 18.12 -0.22 -12.47
C LEU A 234 18.91 -1.48 -12.82
N SER A 235 19.51 -2.17 -11.84
CA SER A 235 20.20 -3.45 -12.06
C SER A 235 19.29 -4.55 -12.61
N TYR A 236 17.99 -4.46 -12.33
CA TYR A 236 17.00 -5.40 -12.87
C TYR A 236 16.78 -5.17 -14.38
N TYR A 237 16.70 -3.91 -14.82
CA TYR A 237 16.48 -3.56 -16.23
C TYR A 237 17.76 -3.50 -17.06
N VAL A 238 18.89 -3.18 -16.43
CA VAL A 238 20.19 -2.97 -17.07
C VAL A 238 21.23 -3.89 -16.42
N PRO A 239 21.54 -5.05 -17.03
CA PRO A 239 22.43 -6.06 -16.45
C PRO A 239 23.86 -5.57 -16.17
N THR A 240 24.30 -4.47 -16.78
CA THR A 240 25.63 -3.88 -16.56
C THR A 240 25.73 -3.06 -15.28
N VAL A 241 24.60 -2.72 -14.65
CA VAL A 241 24.56 -1.98 -13.39
C VAL A 241 24.52 -2.97 -12.24
N SER A 242 25.59 -3.06 -11.46
CA SER A 242 25.64 -3.89 -10.25
C SER A 242 25.01 -3.15 -9.07
N ALA A 243 23.95 -3.71 -8.50
CA ALA A 243 23.36 -3.18 -7.27
C ALA A 243 24.04 -3.76 -6.00
N PRO A 244 24.20 -2.95 -4.94
CA PRO A 244 24.67 -3.47 -3.66
C PRO A 244 23.64 -4.45 -3.08
N ARG A 245 24.05 -5.71 -2.91
CA ARG A 245 23.21 -6.73 -2.25
C ARG A 245 23.14 -6.43 -0.75
N MET A 246 21.94 -6.08 -0.28
CA MET A 246 21.64 -5.86 1.14
C MET A 246 21.08 -7.10 1.82
N GLU A 247 21.48 -8.28 1.34
CA GLU A 247 21.09 -9.57 1.89
C GLU A 247 22.36 -10.35 2.21
N ALA A 248 22.54 -10.68 3.49
CA ALA A 248 23.57 -11.60 3.93
C ALA A 248 22.94 -12.98 4.11
N VAL A 249 23.46 -13.97 3.38
CA VAL A 249 23.00 -15.36 3.48
C VAL A 249 24.03 -16.15 4.27
N VAL A 250 23.65 -16.57 5.47
CA VAL A 250 24.46 -17.45 6.32
C VAL A 250 23.96 -18.88 6.13
N ARG A 251 24.80 -19.73 5.53
CA ARG A 251 24.55 -21.17 5.43
C ARG A 251 25.29 -21.85 6.57
N GLY A 252 24.55 -22.46 7.48
CA GLY A 252 25.13 -23.23 8.57
C GLY A 252 25.39 -24.68 8.15
N THR A 253 26.43 -25.28 8.71
CA THR A 253 26.65 -26.74 8.66
C THR A 253 25.78 -27.49 9.68
N VAL A 254 25.21 -26.78 10.67
CA VAL A 254 24.46 -27.33 11.81
C VAL A 254 22.94 -27.37 11.57
N PHE A 255 22.42 -26.62 10.59
CA PHE A 255 21.00 -26.59 10.23
C PHE A 255 20.83 -26.79 8.73
N THR A 256 19.91 -27.66 8.33
CA THR A 256 19.47 -27.81 6.93
C THR A 256 18.67 -26.58 6.52
N GLY A 257 19.36 -25.53 6.07
CA GLY A 257 18.75 -24.30 5.59
C GLY A 257 19.72 -23.14 5.42
N SER A 258 19.26 -22.07 4.76
CA SER A 258 19.97 -20.80 4.67
C SER A 258 19.26 -19.74 5.49
N LEU A 259 19.95 -19.12 6.44
CA LEU A 259 19.45 -17.94 7.14
C LEU A 259 19.74 -16.71 6.27
N ARG A 260 18.71 -15.91 5.99
CA ARG A 260 18.79 -14.70 5.17
C ARG A 260 18.55 -13.48 6.05
N PHE A 261 19.57 -12.65 6.19
CA PHE A 261 19.49 -11.37 6.89
C PHE A 261 19.36 -10.27 5.85
N ARG A 262 18.22 -9.57 5.82
CA ARG A 262 17.98 -8.47 4.89
C ARG A 262 17.98 -7.14 5.64
N ILE A 263 18.87 -6.23 5.26
CA ILE A 263 18.83 -4.87 5.75
C ILE A 263 17.84 -4.10 4.86
N SER A 264 16.76 -3.60 5.44
CA SER A 264 15.81 -2.73 4.75
C SER A 264 16.09 -1.27 5.14
N PRO A 265 16.57 -0.43 4.22
CA PRO A 265 16.76 1.00 4.46
C PRO A 265 15.47 1.70 4.92
N ILE A 266 14.31 1.22 4.45
CA ILE A 266 12.98 1.72 4.83
C ILE A 266 12.72 1.44 6.31
N VAL A 267 13.00 0.21 6.77
CA VAL A 267 12.84 -0.18 8.18
C VAL A 267 13.83 0.58 9.07
N LEU A 268 15.06 0.77 8.62
CA LEU A 268 16.05 1.59 9.33
C LEU A 268 15.57 3.05 9.47
N GLY A 269 15.07 3.64 8.39
CA GLY A 269 14.49 4.99 8.43
C GLY A 269 13.30 5.09 9.38
N PHE A 270 12.42 4.08 9.38
CA PHE A 270 11.30 4.00 10.32
C PHE A 270 11.76 3.87 11.77
N SER A 271 12.76 3.03 12.04
CA SER A 271 13.28 2.81 13.39
C SER A 271 13.88 4.07 14.03
N TYR A 272 14.43 4.99 13.23
CA TYR A 272 14.92 6.28 13.71
C TYR A 272 13.79 7.16 14.25
N PHE A 273 12.63 7.16 13.59
CA PHE A 273 11.46 7.92 14.05
C PHE A 273 10.92 7.40 15.37
N MET A 274 10.97 6.07 15.60
CA MET A 274 10.51 5.48 16.86
C MET A 274 11.36 5.88 18.07
N HIS A 275 12.63 6.27 17.88
CA HIS A 275 13.54 6.56 18.98
C HIS A 275 13.47 8.01 19.49
N GLN A 276 12.84 8.93 18.72
CA GLN A 276 12.71 10.33 19.12
C GLN A 276 11.49 10.63 20.01
N SER A 277 10.80 9.59 20.48
CA SER A 277 9.68 9.67 21.45
C SER A 277 10.04 9.00 22.76
#